data_AF-A0A966L1Z1-F1
#
_entry.id   AF-A0A966L1Z1-F1
#
_cell.length_a   1.000
_cell.length_b   1.000
_cell.length_c   1.000
_cell.angle_alpha   90.00
_cell.angle_beta   90.00
_cell.angle_gamma   90.00
#
_symmetry.space_group_name_H-M   'P 1'
#
loop_
_entity.id
_entity.type
_entity.pdbx_description
1 polymer ?
#
loop_
_entity_poly.entity_id
_entity_poly.type
_entity_poly.pdbx_seq_one_letter_code
_entity_poly.pdbx_strand_id
1 'polypeptide(L)'
;MIVLALVKRVPSLLKDLLLAPAFRNAALLILPYACLLVGMDIATRYGELTDALLPRPFLLSQDQSLGEYLEYSLMSAMAIMLLLMWLRERASIYLVNALLFIVLTFDNALEVHEKFGFWIAPVLPQDMPIAAHHLGEPVMFALIGIVWAAGLALSLRASRIDPVLNSLVLVGCIAATAFFGIFVDAVVSYGPHSDVMIETEAFIEDGGEFAMIILAFMLTVSMFDIARRGWNGTLREAPMGRVALA
;
A
#
# COMPACT_ATOMS: atom_id res chain seq x y z
N MET A 1 8.82 24.75 -15.09
CA MET A 1 8.68 23.88 -16.28
C MET A 1 8.52 22.40 -15.93
N ILE A 2 9.29 21.83 -15.00
CA ILE A 2 9.23 20.39 -14.64
C ILE A 2 7.84 19.96 -14.13
N VAL A 3 7.21 20.74 -13.24
CA VAL A 3 5.87 20.44 -12.70
C VAL A 3 4.80 20.36 -13.79
N LEU A 4 4.81 21.28 -14.76
CA LEU A 4 3.85 21.28 -15.87
C LEU A 4 4.06 20.07 -16.80
N ALA A 5 5.30 19.64 -17.00
CA ALA A 5 5.62 18.44 -17.76
C ALA A 5 5.17 17.16 -17.03
N LEU A 6 5.33 17.10 -15.71
CA LEU A 6 4.83 16.02 -14.86
C LEU A 6 3.29 15.91 -14.96
N VAL A 7 2.57 17.02 -14.72
CA VAL A 7 1.11 17.06 -14.76
C VAL A 7 0.56 16.58 -16.11
N LYS A 8 1.19 16.95 -17.22
CA LYS A 8 0.77 16.49 -18.55
C LYS A 8 1.02 15.00 -18.81
N ARG A 9 2.00 14.41 -18.13
CA ARG A 9 2.45 13.02 -18.37
C ARG A 9 1.82 12.01 -17.43
N VAL A 10 1.29 12.45 -16.29
CA VAL A 10 0.56 11.58 -15.34
C VAL A 10 -0.65 10.89 -16.01
N PRO A 11 -1.54 11.58 -16.74
CA PRO A 11 -2.70 10.92 -17.36
C PRO A 11 -2.32 9.86 -18.39
N SER A 12 -1.29 10.12 -19.20
CA SER A 12 -0.79 9.12 -20.16
C SER A 12 -0.18 7.92 -19.44
N LEU A 13 0.62 8.15 -18.39
CA LEU A 13 1.20 7.07 -17.61
C LEU A 13 0.11 6.21 -16.96
N LEU A 14 -0.88 6.83 -16.30
CA LEU A 14 -1.98 6.09 -15.68
C LEU A 14 -2.75 5.27 -16.71
N LYS A 15 -3.03 5.84 -17.89
CA LYS A 15 -3.63 5.11 -19.00
C LYS A 15 -2.78 3.90 -19.41
N ASP A 16 -1.47 4.07 -19.56
CA ASP A 16 -0.55 3.00 -19.94
C ASP A 16 -0.50 1.89 -18.87
N LEU A 17 -0.49 2.25 -17.58
CA LEU A 17 -0.49 1.32 -16.46
C LEU A 17 -1.81 0.54 -16.36
N LEU A 18 -2.95 1.21 -16.50
CA LEU A 18 -4.29 0.60 -16.39
C LEU A 18 -4.62 -0.30 -17.60
N LEU A 19 -4.11 0.04 -18.78
CA LEU A 19 -4.30 -0.75 -20.00
C LEU A 19 -3.24 -1.83 -20.19
N ALA A 20 -2.24 -1.91 -19.31
CA ALA A 20 -1.21 -2.94 -19.39
C ALA A 20 -1.84 -4.34 -19.25
N PRO A 21 -1.42 -5.33 -20.07
CA PRO A 21 -1.91 -6.71 -19.93
C PRO A 21 -1.66 -7.28 -18.52
N ALA A 22 -0.57 -6.87 -17.87
CA ALA A 22 -0.24 -7.29 -16.52
C ALA A 22 -1.24 -6.76 -15.48
N PHE A 23 -1.72 -5.52 -15.62
CA PHE A 23 -2.81 -4.98 -14.79
C PHE A 23 -4.04 -5.87 -14.87
N ARG A 24 -4.49 -6.15 -16.09
CA ARG A 24 -5.68 -6.97 -16.35
C ARG A 24 -5.51 -8.39 -15.79
N ASN A 25 -4.34 -8.99 -16.00
CA ASN A 25 -4.08 -10.34 -15.50
C ASN A 25 -4.05 -10.37 -13.96
N ALA A 26 -3.44 -9.37 -13.32
CA ALA A 26 -3.47 -9.23 -11.87
C ALA A 26 -4.92 -9.04 -11.36
N ALA A 27 -5.70 -8.18 -12.02
CA ALA A 27 -7.10 -7.96 -11.68
C ALA A 27 -7.95 -9.24 -11.78
N LEU A 28 -7.79 -10.01 -12.87
CA LEU A 28 -8.49 -11.28 -13.07
C LEU A 28 -8.13 -12.34 -12.03
N LEU A 29 -6.93 -12.27 -11.45
CA LEU A 29 -6.48 -13.20 -10.42
C LEU A 29 -6.91 -12.76 -9.02
N ILE A 30 -6.72 -11.48 -8.69
CA ILE A 30 -6.87 -10.96 -7.33
C ILE A 30 -8.31 -10.54 -7.02
N LEU A 31 -9.00 -9.87 -7.94
CA LEU A 31 -10.33 -9.32 -7.65
C LEU A 31 -11.38 -10.38 -7.29
N PRO A 32 -11.46 -11.56 -7.93
CA PRO A 32 -12.41 -12.59 -7.51
C PRO A 32 -12.21 -13.02 -6.06
N TYR A 33 -10.94 -13.17 -5.63
CA TYR A 33 -10.61 -13.53 -4.27
C TYR A 33 -10.88 -12.38 -3.29
N ALA A 34 -10.48 -11.15 -3.64
CA ALA A 34 -10.77 -9.97 -2.82
C ALA A 34 -12.27 -9.73 -2.65
N CYS A 35 -13.08 -9.86 -3.71
CA CYS A 35 -14.53 -9.74 -3.62
C CYS A 35 -15.16 -10.82 -2.75
N LEU A 36 -14.61 -12.05 -2.75
CA LEU A 36 -15.05 -13.09 -1.83
C LEU A 36 -14.78 -12.67 -0.38
N LEU A 37 -13.56 -12.20 -0.08
CA LEU A 37 -13.19 -11.77 1.27
C LEU A 37 -14.06 -10.60 1.75
N VAL A 38 -14.24 -9.58 0.92
CA VAL A 38 -15.13 -8.44 1.22
C VAL A 38 -16.57 -8.91 1.45
N GLY A 39 -17.08 -9.85 0.65
CA GLY A 39 -18.41 -10.42 0.86
C GLY A 39 -18.55 -11.19 2.18
N MET A 40 -17.50 -11.92 2.56
CA MET A 40 -17.45 -12.65 3.83
C MET A 40 -17.33 -11.72 5.04
N ASP A 41 -16.60 -10.60 4.90
CA ASP A 41 -16.52 -9.56 5.92
C ASP A 41 -17.89 -8.92 6.17
N ILE A 42 -18.57 -8.46 5.11
CA ILE A 42 -19.93 -7.91 5.20
C ILE A 42 -20.89 -8.90 5.86
N ALA A 43 -20.82 -10.17 5.48
CA ALA A 43 -21.66 -11.21 6.07
C ALA A 43 -21.35 -11.42 7.57
N THR A 44 -20.09 -11.29 7.97
CA THR A 44 -19.67 -11.48 9.36
C THR A 44 -20.15 -10.33 10.23
N ARG A 45 -19.97 -9.08 9.79
CA ARG A 45 -20.51 -7.89 10.47
C ARG A 45 -22.02 -7.91 10.59
N TYR A 46 -22.72 -8.33 9.55
CA TYR A 46 -24.17 -8.53 9.62
C TYR A 46 -24.55 -9.61 10.64
N GLY A 47 -23.75 -10.67 10.74
CA GLY A 47 -23.87 -11.69 11.77
C GLY A 47 -23.72 -11.14 13.19
N GLU A 48 -22.78 -10.22 13.42
CA GLU A 48 -22.58 -9.54 14.71
C GLU A 48 -23.80 -8.68 15.10
N LEU A 49 -24.41 -8.00 14.14
CA LEU A 49 -25.63 -7.20 14.38
C LEU A 49 -26.88 -8.04 14.63
N THR A 50 -26.89 -9.32 14.23
CA THR A 50 -28.07 -10.19 14.26
C THR A 50 -27.91 -11.43 15.15
N ASP A 51 -26.79 -11.53 15.89
CA ASP A 51 -26.41 -12.69 16.71
C ASP A 51 -26.28 -14.01 15.91
N ALA A 52 -26.02 -13.90 14.60
CA ALA A 52 -25.79 -15.00 13.68
C ALA A 52 -24.29 -15.10 13.33
N LEU A 53 -23.47 -15.32 14.37
CA LEU A 53 -22.01 -15.21 14.31
C LEU A 53 -21.37 -16.11 13.25
N LEU A 54 -20.48 -15.53 12.45
CA LEU A 54 -19.59 -16.23 11.52
C LEU A 54 -18.16 -16.30 12.09
N PRO A 55 -17.28 -17.16 11.53
CA PRO A 55 -15.88 -17.21 11.94
C PRO A 55 -15.16 -15.87 11.79
N ARG A 56 -14.54 -15.39 12.87
CA ARG A 56 -13.78 -14.12 12.88
C ARG A 56 -12.71 -13.97 11.79
N PRO A 57 -11.99 -15.03 11.34
CA PRO A 57 -11.02 -14.89 10.25
C PRO A 57 -11.59 -14.43 8.90
N PHE A 58 -12.92 -14.27 8.79
CA PHE A 58 -13.61 -13.68 7.66
C PHE A 58 -13.74 -12.16 7.72
N LEU A 59 -13.54 -11.54 8.89
CA LEU A 59 -13.43 -10.08 9.02
C LEU A 59 -12.08 -9.62 8.45
N LEU A 60 -12.09 -8.50 7.74
CA LEU A 60 -10.86 -7.90 7.20
C LEU A 60 -9.99 -7.31 8.31
N SER A 61 -10.58 -6.65 9.31
CA SER A 61 -9.89 -6.06 10.46
C SER A 61 -9.31 -7.07 11.45
N GLN A 62 -9.67 -8.35 11.34
CA GLN A 62 -9.23 -9.32 12.32
C GLN A 62 -7.75 -9.67 12.07
N ASP A 63 -6.93 -9.59 13.12
CA ASP A 63 -5.56 -10.09 13.07
C ASP A 63 -5.52 -11.56 12.68
N GLN A 64 -4.54 -11.88 11.85
CA GLN A 64 -4.29 -13.16 11.23
C GLN A 64 -5.49 -13.67 10.41
N SER A 65 -6.31 -12.77 9.88
CA SER A 65 -7.42 -13.10 8.98
C SER A 65 -6.95 -13.46 7.57
N LEU A 66 -7.87 -13.98 6.77
CA LEU A 66 -7.61 -14.23 5.35
C LEU A 66 -7.35 -12.93 4.58
N GLY A 67 -7.98 -11.82 4.98
CA GLY A 67 -7.74 -10.48 4.44
C GLY A 67 -6.29 -10.07 4.65
N GLU A 68 -5.84 -10.14 5.90
CA GLU A 68 -4.52 -9.71 6.31
C GLU A 68 -3.40 -10.54 5.64
N TYR A 69 -3.56 -11.87 5.55
CA TYR A 69 -2.59 -12.71 4.84
C TYR A 69 -2.49 -12.37 3.34
N LEU A 70 -3.60 -11.94 2.72
CA LEU A 70 -3.54 -11.44 1.35
C LEU A 70 -2.75 -10.14 1.30
N GLU A 71 -3.01 -9.19 2.20
CA GLU A 71 -2.27 -7.93 2.27
C GLU A 71 -0.77 -8.16 2.42
N TYR A 72 -0.35 -9.02 3.36
CA TYR A 72 1.06 -9.38 3.53
C TYR A 72 1.68 -9.87 2.22
N SER A 73 0.96 -10.73 1.49
CA SER A 73 1.41 -11.30 0.23
C SER A 73 1.55 -10.24 -0.85
N LEU A 74 0.57 -9.33 -0.96
CA LEU A 74 0.57 -8.25 -1.94
C LEU A 74 1.66 -7.21 -1.63
N MET A 75 1.79 -6.78 -0.38
CA MET A 75 2.82 -5.83 0.05
C MET A 75 4.24 -6.40 -0.08
N SER A 76 4.45 -7.66 0.31
CA SER A 76 5.72 -8.35 0.09
C SER A 76 6.08 -8.44 -1.39
N ALA A 77 5.11 -8.77 -2.25
CA ALA A 77 5.33 -8.82 -3.69
C ALA A 77 5.66 -7.44 -4.27
N MET A 78 4.99 -6.37 -3.82
CA MET A 78 5.33 -4.99 -4.18
C MET A 78 6.76 -4.64 -3.80
N ALA A 79 7.16 -4.93 -2.56
CA ALA A 79 8.52 -4.71 -2.08
C ALA A 79 9.57 -5.44 -2.95
N ILE A 80 9.33 -6.72 -3.27
CA ILE A 80 10.22 -7.52 -4.10
C ILE A 80 10.33 -6.93 -5.52
N MET A 81 9.20 -6.59 -6.16
CA MET A 81 9.21 -6.02 -7.51
C MET A 81 9.97 -4.68 -7.55
N LEU A 82 9.74 -3.81 -6.57
CA LEU A 82 10.42 -2.52 -6.45
C LEU A 82 11.91 -2.69 -6.17
N LEU A 83 12.30 -3.66 -5.33
CA LEU A 83 13.69 -3.98 -5.08
C LEU A 83 14.39 -4.47 -6.35
N LEU A 84 13.74 -5.34 -7.13
CA LEU A 84 14.25 -5.81 -8.41
C LEU A 84 14.40 -4.66 -9.43
N MET A 85 13.44 -3.73 -9.48
CA MET A 85 13.54 -2.52 -10.31
C MET A 85 14.70 -1.63 -9.86
N TRP A 86 14.92 -1.45 -8.56
CA TRP A 86 16.09 -0.73 -8.04
C TRP A 86 17.40 -1.41 -8.44
N LEU A 87 17.52 -2.73 -8.27
CA LEU A 87 18.73 -3.47 -8.62
C LEU A 87 19.09 -3.33 -10.10
N ARG A 88 18.06 -3.22 -10.96
CA ARG A 88 18.25 -3.11 -12.41
C ARG A 88 18.47 -1.67 -12.90
N GLU A 89 17.64 -0.73 -12.45
CA GLU A 89 17.63 0.66 -12.95
C GLU A 89 18.50 1.60 -12.11
N ARG A 90 18.90 1.16 -10.90
CA ARG A 90 19.69 1.95 -9.94
C ARG A 90 19.02 3.26 -9.51
N ALA A 91 17.73 3.41 -9.74
CA ALA A 91 16.93 4.52 -9.24
C ALA A 91 16.59 4.28 -7.77
N SER A 92 17.23 5.02 -6.86
CA SER A 92 17.06 4.84 -5.40
C SER A 92 15.63 5.05 -4.92
N ILE A 93 14.80 5.77 -5.70
CA ILE A 93 13.39 5.96 -5.36
C ILE A 93 12.61 4.63 -5.28
N TYR A 94 12.98 3.62 -6.06
CA TYR A 94 12.38 2.30 -5.93
C TYR A 94 12.82 1.57 -4.66
N LEU A 95 14.08 1.75 -4.23
CA LEU A 95 14.55 1.20 -2.96
C LEU A 95 13.79 1.83 -1.79
N VAL A 96 13.60 3.14 -1.80
CA VAL A 96 12.87 3.85 -0.74
C VAL A 96 11.43 3.31 -0.61
N ASN A 97 10.72 3.13 -1.73
CA ASN A 97 9.38 2.54 -1.70
C ASN A 97 9.39 1.05 -1.31
N ALA A 98 10.39 0.28 -1.76
CA ALA A 98 10.53 -1.12 -1.36
C ALA A 98 10.72 -1.26 0.15
N LEU A 99 11.58 -0.42 0.74
CA LEU A 99 11.82 -0.39 2.19
C LEU A 99 10.56 0.01 2.95
N LEU A 100 9.76 0.95 2.44
CA LEU A 100 8.48 1.29 3.06
C LEU A 100 7.56 0.06 3.10
N PHE A 101 7.33 -0.63 1.99
CA PHE A 101 6.46 -1.81 1.97
C PHE A 101 6.98 -2.95 2.86
N ILE A 102 8.31 -3.11 2.97
CA ILE A 102 8.91 -4.03 3.94
C ILE A 102 8.53 -3.62 5.37
N VAL A 103 8.74 -2.35 5.72
CA VAL A 103 8.42 -1.83 7.06
C VAL A 103 6.93 -2.01 7.36
N LEU A 104 6.03 -1.64 6.45
CA LEU A 104 4.58 -1.78 6.65
C LEU A 104 4.16 -3.26 6.78
N THR A 105 4.75 -4.15 5.98
CA THR A 105 4.44 -5.59 6.09
C THR A 105 4.89 -6.16 7.44
N PHE A 106 6.10 -5.80 7.89
CA PHE A 106 6.63 -6.27 9.18
C PHE A 106 5.90 -5.63 10.36
N ASP A 107 5.50 -4.37 10.21
CA ASP A 107 4.70 -3.68 11.19
C ASP A 107 3.38 -4.41 11.42
N ASN A 108 2.60 -4.65 10.36
CA ASN A 108 1.32 -5.34 10.45
C ASN A 108 1.49 -6.75 11.02
N ALA A 109 2.42 -7.54 10.48
CA ALA A 109 2.66 -8.91 10.93
C ALA A 109 3.19 -9.07 12.36
N LEU A 110 3.72 -8.00 12.96
CA LEU A 110 4.27 -8.01 14.32
C LEU A 110 3.53 -7.04 15.24
N GLU A 111 2.45 -6.39 14.79
CA GLU A 111 1.67 -5.40 15.54
C GLU A 111 2.60 -4.34 16.19
N VAL A 112 3.57 -3.82 15.42
CA VAL A 112 4.57 -2.88 15.99
C VAL A 112 3.89 -1.56 16.34
N HIS A 113 2.96 -1.08 15.51
CA HIS A 113 2.17 0.13 15.74
C HIS A 113 1.34 0.04 17.03
N GLU A 114 0.70 -1.10 17.31
CA GLU A 114 -0.06 -1.28 18.55
C GLU A 114 0.86 -1.22 19.78
N LYS A 115 1.96 -1.99 19.74
CA LYS A 115 2.95 -2.02 20.83
C LYS A 115 3.55 -0.64 21.08
N PHE A 116 3.79 0.11 20.02
CA PHE A 116 4.22 1.50 20.10
C PHE A 116 3.13 2.39 20.70
N GLY A 117 1.87 2.23 20.28
CA GLY A 117 0.71 2.94 20.81
C GLY A 117 0.61 2.81 22.34
N PHE A 118 0.65 1.58 22.84
CA PHE A 118 0.68 1.31 24.28
C PHE A 118 1.92 1.88 24.99
N TRP A 119 3.09 1.83 24.34
CA TRP A 119 4.33 2.33 24.92
C TRP A 119 4.32 3.86 25.09
N ILE A 120 3.78 4.62 24.15
CA ILE A 120 3.72 6.09 24.24
C ILE A 120 2.46 6.62 24.92
N ALA A 121 1.42 5.78 25.09
CA ALA A 121 0.16 6.17 25.71
C ALA A 121 0.33 7.02 26.99
N PRO A 122 1.25 6.72 27.94
CA PRO A 122 1.39 7.51 29.18
C PRO A 122 1.80 8.98 28.99
N VAL A 123 2.37 9.35 27.85
CA VAL A 123 2.78 10.75 27.55
C VAL A 123 1.81 11.49 26.64
N LEU A 124 0.77 10.81 26.17
CA LEU A 124 -0.27 11.39 25.33
C LEU A 124 -1.43 11.95 26.18
N PRO A 125 -2.27 12.83 25.63
CA PRO A 125 -3.46 13.32 26.32
C PRO A 125 -4.39 12.19 26.75
N GLN A 126 -4.81 12.19 28.02
CA GLN A 126 -5.65 11.14 28.62
C GLN A 126 -7.13 11.55 28.72
N ASP A 127 -7.42 12.82 28.49
CA ASP A 127 -8.71 13.47 28.66
C ASP A 127 -9.50 13.63 27.35
N MET A 128 -9.04 12.98 26.28
CA MET A 128 -9.73 12.96 24.99
C MET A 128 -10.82 11.88 24.93
N PRO A 129 -11.84 12.02 24.06
CA PRO A 129 -12.87 11.00 23.82
C PRO A 129 -12.35 9.82 22.97
N ILE A 130 -11.04 9.61 22.89
CA ILE A 130 -10.35 8.51 22.23
C ILE A 130 -9.28 7.98 23.20
N ALA A 131 -9.09 6.67 23.27
CA ALA A 131 -8.08 6.10 24.16
C ALA A 131 -6.68 6.52 23.71
N ALA A 132 -5.82 6.85 24.68
CA ALA A 132 -4.49 7.40 24.40
C ALA A 132 -3.58 6.48 23.56
N HIS A 133 -3.78 5.16 23.59
CA HIS A 133 -2.97 4.24 22.78
C HIS A 133 -3.29 4.33 21.28
N HIS A 134 -4.56 4.54 20.90
CA HIS A 134 -4.97 4.78 19.50
C HIS A 134 -4.37 6.09 18.94
N LEU A 135 -4.04 7.06 19.80
CA LEU A 135 -3.33 8.27 19.37
C LEU A 135 -1.84 8.01 19.05
N GLY A 136 -1.27 6.90 19.52
CA GLY A 136 0.14 6.58 19.29
C GLY A 136 0.42 5.97 17.92
N GLU A 137 -0.55 5.28 17.32
CA GLU A 137 -0.42 4.70 15.97
C GLU A 137 -0.25 5.78 14.89
N PRO A 138 -1.10 6.84 14.80
CA PRO A 138 -0.88 7.96 13.88
C PRO A 138 0.48 8.64 14.08
N VAL A 139 0.96 8.73 15.32
CA VAL A 139 2.29 9.30 15.63
C VAL A 139 3.39 8.43 15.03
N MET A 140 3.31 7.10 15.16
CA MET A 140 4.29 6.19 14.57
C MET A 140 4.29 6.29 13.05
N PHE A 141 3.11 6.22 12.42
CA PHE A 141 3.00 6.31 10.97
C PHE A 141 3.40 7.69 10.43
N ALA A 142 3.20 8.76 11.18
CA ALA A 142 3.74 10.08 10.84
C ALA A 142 5.29 10.07 10.83
N LEU A 143 5.94 9.43 11.81
CA LEU A 143 7.39 9.31 11.84
C LEU A 143 7.91 8.47 10.66
N ILE A 144 7.29 7.33 10.38
CA ILE A 144 7.62 6.49 9.22
C ILE A 144 7.44 7.29 7.92
N GLY A 145 6.31 7.99 7.80
CA GLY A 145 5.99 8.85 6.65
C GLY A 145 7.01 9.97 6.44
N ILE A 146 7.49 10.62 7.52
CA ILE A 146 8.55 11.65 7.45
C ILE A 146 9.86 11.04 6.94
N VAL A 147 10.28 9.89 7.48
CA VAL A 147 11.52 9.21 7.06
C VAL A 147 11.43 8.79 5.60
N TRP A 148 10.29 8.23 5.18
CA TRP A 148 10.03 7.85 3.81
C TRP A 148 10.01 9.07 2.86
N ALA A 149 9.31 10.14 3.21
CA ALA A 149 9.24 11.37 2.42
C ALA A 149 10.62 12.03 2.27
N ALA A 150 11.44 12.03 3.32
CA ALA A 150 12.84 12.47 3.26
C ALA A 150 13.65 11.59 2.30
N GLY A 151 13.50 10.27 2.37
CA GLY A 151 14.08 9.32 1.43
C GLY A 151 13.70 9.62 -0.02
N LEU A 152 12.41 9.83 -0.29
CA LEU A 152 11.91 10.19 -1.62
C LEU A 152 12.54 11.50 -2.09
N ALA A 153 12.53 12.54 -1.27
CA ALA A 153 13.08 13.86 -1.61
C ALA A 153 14.57 13.80 -1.96
N LEU A 154 15.35 13.01 -1.22
CA LEU A 154 16.77 12.78 -1.49
C LEU A 154 16.97 12.00 -2.80
N SER A 155 16.09 11.03 -3.09
CA SER A 155 16.12 10.23 -4.33
C SER A 155 15.71 10.99 -5.59
N LEU A 156 14.93 12.07 -5.48
CA LEU A 156 14.45 12.83 -6.64
C LEU A 156 15.58 13.36 -7.52
N ARG A 157 16.68 13.83 -6.91
CA ARG A 157 17.80 14.44 -7.64
C ARG A 157 18.56 13.46 -8.53
N ALA A 158 18.59 12.19 -8.14
CA ALA A 158 19.30 11.13 -8.84
C ALA A 158 18.42 10.33 -9.80
N SER A 159 17.10 10.55 -9.77
CA SER A 159 16.14 9.72 -10.48
C SER A 159 15.74 10.31 -11.82
N ARG A 160 15.57 9.43 -12.81
CA ARG A 160 14.95 9.78 -14.09
C ARG A 160 13.45 10.04 -13.89
N ILE A 161 12.85 10.70 -14.87
CA ILE A 161 11.45 11.10 -14.83
C ILE A 161 10.47 9.92 -14.68
N ASP A 162 10.75 8.76 -15.28
CA ASP A 162 9.85 7.60 -15.24
C ASP A 162 9.76 6.97 -13.83
N PRO A 163 10.89 6.65 -13.15
CA PRO A 163 10.86 6.25 -11.73
C PRO A 163 10.16 7.25 -10.80
N VAL A 164 10.33 8.55 -11.05
CA VAL A 164 9.64 9.59 -10.28
C VAL A 164 8.13 9.51 -10.46
N LEU A 165 7.66 9.42 -11.72
CA LEU A 165 6.23 9.31 -11.99
C LEU A 165 5.62 8.03 -11.41
N ASN A 166 6.30 6.89 -11.54
CA ASN A 166 5.88 5.64 -10.92
C ASN A 166 5.76 5.77 -9.39
N SER A 167 6.77 6.39 -8.76
CA SER A 167 6.73 6.64 -7.32
C SER A 167 5.59 7.58 -6.91
N LEU A 168 5.25 8.59 -7.72
CA LEU A 168 4.13 9.49 -7.41
C LEU A 168 2.79 8.76 -7.44
N VAL A 169 2.63 7.79 -8.33
CA VAL A 169 1.43 6.92 -8.36
C VAL A 169 1.36 6.11 -7.06
N LEU A 170 2.47 5.51 -6.62
CA LEU A 170 2.51 4.78 -5.35
C LEU A 170 2.26 5.69 -4.14
N VAL A 171 2.82 6.91 -4.13
CA VAL A 171 2.54 7.91 -3.09
C VAL A 171 1.05 8.21 -3.02
N GLY A 172 0.36 8.31 -4.15
CA GLY A 172 -1.09 8.47 -4.19
C GLY A 172 -1.83 7.31 -3.53
N CYS A 173 -1.45 6.07 -3.83
CA CYS A 173 -2.04 4.89 -3.20
C CYS A 173 -1.76 4.81 -1.70
N ILE A 174 -0.52 5.08 -1.28
CA ILE A 174 -0.12 5.05 0.14
C ILE A 174 -0.85 6.15 0.92
N ALA A 175 -0.92 7.36 0.38
CA ALA A 175 -1.65 8.45 1.01
C ALA A 175 -3.15 8.14 1.13
N ALA A 176 -3.74 7.47 0.14
CA ALA A 176 -5.12 7.03 0.21
C ALA A 176 -5.33 5.88 1.20
N THR A 177 -4.38 4.94 1.29
CA THR A 177 -4.39 3.86 2.30
C THR A 177 -4.34 4.45 3.71
N ALA A 178 -3.37 5.34 3.96
CA ALA A 178 -3.22 6.04 5.24
C ALA A 178 -4.41 6.97 5.55
N PHE A 179 -5.17 7.43 4.55
CA PHE A 179 -6.41 8.14 4.83
C PHE A 179 -7.45 7.22 5.47
N PHE A 180 -7.58 5.97 5.01
CA PHE A 180 -8.47 5.00 5.64
C PHE A 180 -7.96 4.58 7.02
N GLY A 181 -6.81 3.91 7.11
CA GLY A 181 -6.27 3.38 8.37
C GLY A 181 -5.69 4.40 9.36
N ILE A 182 -5.92 5.71 9.18
CA ILE A 182 -5.55 6.74 10.19
C ILE A 182 -6.69 7.73 10.35
N PHE A 183 -7.15 8.34 9.26
CA PHE A 183 -8.15 9.39 9.37
C PHE A 183 -9.56 8.82 9.55
N VAL A 184 -9.94 7.78 8.80
CA VAL A 184 -11.24 7.14 8.99
C VAL A 184 -11.28 6.41 10.33
N ASP A 185 -10.24 5.64 10.67
CA ASP A 185 -10.07 5.02 12.01
C ASP A 185 -10.29 6.03 13.16
N ALA A 186 -9.58 7.16 13.13
CA ALA A 186 -9.71 8.16 14.17
C ALA A 186 -11.12 8.74 14.26
N VAL A 187 -11.88 8.79 13.16
CA VAL A 187 -13.29 9.20 13.16
C VAL A 187 -14.17 8.13 13.82
N VAL A 188 -13.97 6.85 13.46
CA VAL A 188 -14.69 5.71 14.05
C VAL A 188 -14.50 5.66 15.57
N SER A 189 -13.28 5.95 16.01
CA SER A 189 -12.90 5.94 17.42
C SER A 189 -13.33 7.19 18.20
N TYR A 190 -13.90 8.22 17.55
CA TYR A 190 -14.19 9.50 18.17
C TYR A 190 -15.64 9.65 18.65
N GLY A 191 -15.87 9.51 19.95
CA GLY A 191 -17.17 9.79 20.56
C GLY A 191 -18.18 8.64 20.47
N PRO A 192 -19.46 8.88 20.81
CA PRO A 192 -20.45 7.83 20.93
C PRO A 192 -21.00 7.40 19.57
N HIS A 193 -20.87 6.10 19.26
CA HIS A 193 -21.43 5.50 18.06
C HIS A 193 -22.48 4.43 18.38
N SER A 194 -23.44 4.20 17.48
CA SER A 194 -24.35 3.05 17.55
C SER A 194 -23.68 1.83 16.93
N ASP A 195 -24.11 0.62 17.29
CA ASP A 195 -23.51 -0.63 16.77
C ASP A 195 -23.49 -0.67 15.22
N VAL A 196 -24.58 -0.22 14.58
CA VAL A 196 -24.66 -0.14 13.11
C VAL A 196 -23.64 0.85 12.53
N MET A 197 -23.41 1.96 13.23
CA MET A 197 -22.46 2.98 12.80
C MET A 197 -21.02 2.47 12.94
N ILE A 198 -20.68 1.84 14.06
CA ILE A 198 -19.38 1.19 14.30
C ILE A 198 -19.07 0.20 13.17
N GLU A 199 -19.99 -0.73 12.88
CA GLU A 199 -19.75 -1.74 11.84
C GLU A 199 -19.65 -1.15 10.43
N THR A 200 -20.40 -0.10 10.14
CA THR A 200 -20.35 0.57 8.84
C THR A 200 -19.05 1.33 8.65
N GLU A 201 -18.62 2.05 9.68
CA GLU A 201 -17.41 2.87 9.66
C GLU A 201 -16.16 1.99 9.61
N ALA A 202 -16.09 0.94 10.43
CA ALA A 202 -15.03 -0.07 10.38
C ALA A 202 -14.97 -0.74 8.99
N PHE A 203 -16.11 -1.08 8.38
CA PHE A 203 -16.11 -1.60 7.00
C PHE A 203 -15.53 -0.60 5.98
N ILE A 204 -15.85 0.70 6.11
CA ILE A 204 -15.35 1.73 5.21
C ILE A 204 -13.85 1.91 5.37
N GLU A 205 -13.36 1.87 6.60
CA GLU A 205 -11.96 1.90 6.96
C GLU A 205 -11.20 0.70 6.37
N ASP A 206 -11.50 -0.51 6.84
CA ASP A 206 -10.82 -1.75 6.47
C ASP A 206 -10.94 -2.02 4.96
N GLY A 207 -12.16 -1.88 4.42
CA GLY A 207 -12.43 -2.10 3.01
C GLY A 207 -11.75 -1.08 2.12
N GLY A 208 -11.61 0.17 2.60
CA GLY A 208 -10.91 1.24 1.90
C GLY A 208 -9.40 1.02 1.85
N GLU A 209 -8.80 0.67 2.99
CA GLU A 209 -7.39 0.27 3.09
C GLU A 209 -7.08 -0.92 2.17
N PHE A 210 -7.84 -2.01 2.31
CA PHE A 210 -7.67 -3.23 1.52
C PHE A 210 -7.77 -2.96 0.01
N ALA A 211 -8.77 -2.18 -0.42
CA ALA A 211 -8.93 -1.78 -1.82
C ALA A 211 -7.72 -0.98 -2.34
N MET A 212 -7.12 -0.13 -1.49
CA MET A 212 -5.99 0.69 -1.88
C MET A 212 -4.68 -0.09 -1.97
N ILE A 213 -4.48 -1.08 -1.10
CA ILE A 213 -3.38 -2.05 -1.19
C ILE A 213 -3.50 -2.87 -2.48
N ILE A 214 -4.70 -3.37 -2.81
CA ILE A 214 -4.95 -4.12 -4.06
C ILE A 214 -4.65 -3.25 -5.29
N LEU A 215 -5.10 -1.99 -5.30
CA LEU A 215 -4.82 -1.08 -6.40
C LEU A 215 -3.32 -0.80 -6.53
N ALA A 216 -2.63 -0.53 -5.42
CA ALA A 216 -1.19 -0.32 -5.39
C ALA A 216 -0.43 -1.54 -5.96
N PHE A 217 -0.86 -2.74 -5.59
CA PHE A 217 -0.30 -3.98 -6.10
C PHE A 217 -0.46 -4.10 -7.62
N MET A 218 -1.69 -3.94 -8.13
CA MET A 218 -1.95 -4.04 -9.57
C MET A 218 -1.15 -3.01 -10.38
N LEU A 219 -1.03 -1.78 -9.88
CA LEU A 219 -0.22 -0.73 -10.49
C LEU A 219 1.27 -1.08 -10.45
N THR A 220 1.78 -1.62 -9.35
CA THR A 220 3.17 -2.06 -9.21
C THR A 220 3.48 -3.21 -10.18
N VAL A 221 2.57 -4.18 -10.33
CA VAL A 221 2.70 -5.26 -11.32
C VAL A 221 2.80 -4.71 -12.75
N SER A 222 1.99 -3.70 -13.10
CA SER A 222 2.08 -3.02 -14.39
C SER A 222 3.41 -2.29 -14.59
N MET A 223 3.85 -1.54 -13.59
CA MET A 223 5.14 -0.83 -13.62
C MET A 223 6.29 -1.83 -13.85
N PHE A 224 6.26 -2.94 -13.12
CA PHE A 224 7.26 -4.00 -13.20
C PHE A 224 7.28 -4.68 -14.58
N ASP A 225 6.11 -5.06 -15.13
CA ASP A 225 6.01 -5.67 -16.45
C ASP A 225 6.51 -4.73 -17.57
N ILE A 226 6.13 -3.46 -17.53
CA ILE A 226 6.58 -2.45 -18.51
C ILE A 226 8.10 -2.29 -18.43
N ALA A 227 8.65 -2.11 -17.23
CA ALA A 227 10.09 -2.00 -17.03
C ALA A 227 10.83 -3.24 -17.53
N ARG A 228 10.36 -4.43 -17.15
CA ARG A 228 10.94 -5.72 -17.55
C ARG A 228 10.97 -5.91 -19.07
N ARG A 229 9.92 -5.48 -19.79
CA ARG A 229 9.90 -5.52 -21.27
C ARG A 229 10.97 -4.61 -21.86
N GLY A 230 11.17 -3.42 -21.30
CA GLY A 230 12.26 -2.51 -21.68
C GLY A 230 13.65 -3.11 -21.48
N TRP A 231 13.86 -3.86 -20.40
CA TRP A 231 15.13 -4.54 -20.13
C TRP A 231 15.43 -5.65 -21.16
N ASN A 232 14.40 -6.36 -21.63
CA ASN A 232 14.55 -7.42 -22.63
C ASN A 232 14.75 -6.88 -24.05
N GLY A 233 14.14 -5.72 -24.38
CA GLY A 233 14.35 -5.05 -25.66
C GLY A 233 15.79 -4.55 -25.83
N THR A 234 16.35 -3.93 -24.79
CA THR A 234 17.75 -3.45 -24.79
C THR A 234 18.79 -4.58 -24.92
N LEU A 235 18.50 -5.77 -24.38
CA LEU A 235 19.37 -6.95 -24.56
C LEU A 235 19.34 -7.52 -25.99
N ARG A 236 18.24 -7.33 -26.73
CA ARG A 236 18.12 -7.81 -28.14
C ARG A 236 18.79 -6.87 -29.14
N GLU A 237 18.91 -5.59 -28.82
CA GLU A 237 19.55 -4.59 -29.69
C GLU A 237 21.04 -4.38 -29.41
N ALA A 238 21.61 -4.99 -28.37
CA ALA A 238 23.06 -5.01 -28.20
C ALA A 238 23.67 -5.78 -29.38
N PRO A 239 24.40 -5.13 -30.31
CA PRO A 239 25.08 -5.87 -31.36
C PRO A 239 26.00 -6.87 -30.67
N MET A 240 26.04 -8.10 -31.17
CA MET A 240 27.07 -9.08 -30.83
C MET A 240 28.43 -8.56 -31.31
N GLY A 241 28.92 -7.52 -30.63
CA GLY A 241 30.22 -6.92 -30.80
C GLY A 241 31.23 -7.96 -30.38
N ARG A 242 31.78 -8.62 -31.40
CA ARG A 242 32.98 -9.44 -31.41
C ARG A 242 33.82 -9.23 -30.16
N VAL A 243 33.97 -10.29 -29.38
CA VAL A 243 35.09 -10.47 -28.47
C VAL A 243 36.35 -10.31 -29.31
N ALA A 244 36.93 -9.11 -29.27
CA ALA A 244 38.29 -8.90 -29.72
C ALA A 244 39.18 -9.58 -28.68
N LEU A 245 39.65 -10.78 -29.02
CA LEU A 245 40.84 -11.36 -28.43
C LEU A 245 41.99 -10.38 -28.66
N ALA A 246 42.55 -9.86 -27.58
CA ALA A 246 43.89 -9.29 -27.50
C ALA A 246 44.49 -9.72 -26.16
#